data_AF-B3EBN9-F1
#
_entry.id   AF-B3EBN9-F1
#
_cell.length_a   1.000
_cell.length_b   1.000
_cell.length_c   1.000
_cell.angle_alpha   90.00
_cell.angle_beta   90.00
_cell.angle_gamma   90.00
#
_symmetry.space_group_name_H-M   'P 1'
#
loop_
_entity.id
_entity.type
_entity.pdbx_description
1 polymer ?
#
loop_
_entity_poly.entity_id
_entity_poly.type
_entity_poly.pdbx_seq_one_letter_code
_entity_poly.pdbx_strand_id
1 'polypeptide(L)'
;MEVQTSNGVNTAYLSVQQTTSQKQAQQSQQTQTAETQQNTPDSMALNPAAQPADQVKLSSSVTVKNLDTVKAIEQMHTRMNQLVKGTRETNEALNKAAEQVNFMQGNLTSIIKNFPPFPIDSKERQELLMSYTSIRQEMMKMTIPQPPPPMYEQVKHEWDKTVGQNGQMLSSAVPALETTSSDTQVNEAAVQLENASAGLANLSSSVTKALIGG
;
A
#
# COMPACT_ATOMS: atom_id res chain seq x y z
N MET A 1 20.97 16.81 59.53
CA MET A 1 19.61 17.15 59.07
C MET A 1 19.67 17.16 57.57
N GLU A 2 19.05 16.18 56.93
CA GLU A 2 18.87 16.15 55.46
C GLU A 2 17.94 17.30 55.01
N VAL A 3 17.69 17.60 53.73
CA VAL A 3 17.20 16.71 52.65
C VAL A 3 17.89 16.99 51.31
N GLN A 4 18.04 15.92 50.53
CA GLN A 4 18.52 15.87 49.15
C GLN A 4 17.33 15.55 48.23
N THR A 5 17.17 16.27 47.12
CA THR A 5 16.30 15.83 46.00
C THR A 5 16.92 16.17 44.65
N SER A 6 16.77 15.25 43.70
CA SER A 6 17.24 15.36 42.32
C SER A 6 16.20 14.76 41.38
N ASN A 7 15.74 15.54 40.40
CA ASN A 7 14.73 15.07 39.44
C ASN A 7 15.40 14.36 38.26
N GLY A 8 15.52 13.03 38.37
CA GLY A 8 15.94 12.15 37.28
C GLY A 8 14.80 11.85 36.30
N VAL A 9 15.17 11.59 35.04
CA VAL A 9 14.25 11.16 33.97
C VAL A 9 13.70 9.77 34.28
N ASN A 10 12.47 9.47 33.88
CA ASN A 10 11.99 8.09 33.82
C ASN A 10 11.11 7.85 32.58
N THR A 11 11.52 6.91 31.74
CA THR A 11 10.88 6.58 30.46
C THR A 11 10.33 5.16 30.55
N ALA A 12 9.01 5.00 30.39
CA ALA A 12 8.37 3.69 30.53
C ALA A 12 8.63 2.79 29.31
N TYR A 13 9.41 1.74 29.51
CA TYR A 13 9.56 0.64 28.55
C TYR A 13 8.90 -0.62 29.11
N LEU A 14 7.92 -1.19 28.40
CA LEU A 14 7.41 -2.53 28.69
C LEU A 14 8.21 -3.58 27.90
N SER A 15 8.68 -4.61 28.60
CA SER A 15 9.28 -5.80 28.01
C SER A 15 8.26 -6.93 27.92
N VAL A 16 8.23 -7.62 26.77
CA VAL A 16 7.53 -8.90 26.60
C VAL A 16 8.58 -10.01 26.44
N GLN A 17 8.44 -11.07 27.23
CA GLN A 17 9.40 -12.17 27.31
C GLN A 17 8.69 -13.51 27.00
N GLN A 18 9.40 -14.42 26.31
CA GLN A 18 8.87 -15.69 25.77
C GLN A 18 9.16 -16.89 26.70
N THR A 19 8.90 -18.12 26.18
CA THR A 19 9.15 -19.48 26.76
C THR A 19 8.07 -20.02 27.71
N THR A 20 7.75 -21.32 27.85
CA THR A 20 7.93 -22.62 27.10
C THR A 20 7.05 -23.69 27.80
N SER A 21 6.62 -24.88 27.32
CA SER A 21 6.43 -25.55 26.00
C SER A 21 5.84 -26.98 26.30
N GLN A 22 5.93 -27.97 25.38
CA GLN A 22 5.61 -29.43 25.51
C GLN A 22 4.15 -29.89 25.24
N LYS A 23 3.85 -31.11 24.74
CA LYS A 23 4.60 -32.15 23.96
C LYS A 23 3.65 -33.29 23.49
N GLN A 24 4.03 -33.99 22.41
CA GLN A 24 3.58 -35.29 21.84
C GLN A 24 2.82 -35.17 20.49
N ALA A 25 3.16 -35.83 19.36
CA ALA A 25 3.79 -37.14 19.00
C ALA A 25 2.76 -38.25 18.71
N GLN A 26 2.90 -39.17 17.73
CA GLN A 26 3.80 -39.34 16.55
C GLN A 26 3.31 -40.56 15.70
N GLN A 27 3.91 -40.83 14.52
CA GLN A 27 3.79 -42.00 13.60
C GLN A 27 2.96 -41.71 12.32
N SER A 28 3.48 -41.83 11.09
CA SER A 28 3.92 -43.01 10.26
C SER A 28 2.75 -43.53 9.38
N GLN A 29 2.93 -43.98 8.12
CA GLN A 29 4.13 -44.26 7.31
C GLN A 29 3.84 -44.15 5.79
N GLN A 30 4.88 -44.17 4.94
CA GLN A 30 4.82 -44.37 3.47
C GLN A 30 4.94 -45.91 3.15
N THR A 31 4.85 -46.51 1.95
CA THR A 31 5.02 -46.07 0.53
C THR A 31 4.49 -47.18 -0.46
N GLN A 32 4.57 -46.94 -1.79
CA GLN A 32 4.84 -47.91 -2.89
C GLN A 32 3.73 -48.82 -3.53
N THR A 33 3.22 -48.38 -4.69
CA THR A 33 3.32 -48.97 -6.07
C THR A 33 3.25 -50.49 -6.40
N ALA A 34 2.56 -50.79 -7.52
CA ALA A 34 2.75 -51.90 -8.50
C ALA A 34 2.28 -53.34 -8.08
N GLU A 35 1.91 -54.30 -8.96
CA GLU A 35 1.54 -54.31 -10.41
C GLU A 35 0.79 -55.63 -10.81
N THR A 36 -0.12 -55.55 -11.79
CA THR A 36 -0.53 -56.54 -12.85
C THR A 36 -0.94 -58.02 -12.55
N GLN A 37 -1.79 -58.56 -13.47
CA GLN A 37 -2.21 -59.97 -13.71
C GLN A 37 -3.26 -60.56 -12.72
N GLN A 38 -4.47 -61.03 -13.09
CA GLN A 38 -5.04 -61.76 -14.25
C GLN A 38 -5.19 -63.28 -14.00
N ASN A 39 -6.44 -63.75 -13.81
CA ASN A 39 -6.91 -65.09 -14.21
C ASN A 39 -8.46 -65.18 -14.23
N THR A 40 -8.98 -66.01 -15.13
CA THR A 40 -10.38 -66.46 -15.32
C THR A 40 -10.36 -68.00 -15.48
N PRO A 41 -11.48 -68.74 -15.68
CA PRO A 41 -12.92 -68.45 -15.55
C PRO A 41 -13.46 -69.07 -14.22
N ASP A 42 -14.71 -69.47 -13.97
CA ASP A 42 -15.95 -69.71 -14.73
C ASP A 42 -17.15 -69.51 -13.77
N SER A 43 -18.33 -69.04 -14.20
CA SER A 43 -19.42 -69.95 -14.63
C SER A 43 -20.64 -69.16 -15.16
N MET A 44 -21.42 -69.78 -16.04
CA MET A 44 -22.54 -69.14 -16.76
C MET A 44 -23.86 -69.15 -15.98
N ALA A 45 -24.61 -68.04 -16.05
CA ALA A 45 -26.06 -67.99 -15.83
C ALA A 45 -26.68 -66.99 -16.82
N LEU A 46 -27.92 -67.24 -17.27
CA LEU A 46 -28.45 -66.64 -18.50
C LEU A 46 -29.24 -65.32 -18.30
N ASN A 47 -29.09 -64.44 -19.30
CA ASN A 47 -30.00 -63.36 -19.71
C ASN A 47 -31.39 -63.94 -20.14
N PRO A 48 -32.51 -63.20 -20.32
CA PRO A 48 -32.76 -61.76 -20.15
C PRO A 48 -34.03 -61.36 -19.36
N ALA A 49 -34.18 -60.07 -19.02
CA ALA A 49 -35.47 -59.36 -19.05
C ALA A 49 -35.25 -57.83 -19.07
N ALA A 50 -36.15 -57.08 -19.70
CA ALA A 50 -36.10 -55.62 -19.72
C ALA A 50 -36.77 -54.99 -18.48
N GLN A 51 -36.16 -53.91 -17.97
CA GLN A 51 -36.82 -52.91 -17.15
C GLN A 51 -36.62 -51.56 -17.85
N PRO A 52 -37.67 -50.79 -18.19
CA PRO A 52 -37.50 -49.43 -18.67
C PRO A 52 -37.05 -48.58 -17.47
N ALA A 53 -35.75 -48.30 -17.40
CA ALA A 53 -35.23 -47.32 -16.44
C ALA A 53 -35.80 -45.95 -16.82
N ASP A 54 -36.76 -45.46 -16.04
CA ASP A 54 -37.33 -44.11 -16.17
C ASP A 54 -36.26 -43.07 -15.80
N GLN A 55 -35.41 -42.77 -16.78
CA GLN A 55 -34.36 -41.77 -16.65
C GLN A 55 -35.00 -40.38 -16.70
N VAL A 56 -35.51 -39.95 -15.54
CA VAL A 56 -35.88 -38.55 -15.29
C VAL A 56 -34.66 -37.68 -15.60
N LYS A 57 -34.64 -37.14 -16.82
CA LYS A 57 -33.51 -36.40 -17.38
C LYS A 57 -33.50 -34.99 -16.79
N LEU A 58 -33.13 -34.90 -15.51
CA LEU A 58 -33.03 -33.66 -14.73
C LEU A 58 -32.22 -32.63 -15.51
N SER A 59 -32.90 -31.58 -15.97
CA SER A 59 -32.34 -30.52 -16.83
C SER A 59 -31.40 -29.61 -16.06
N SER A 60 -30.20 -30.14 -15.74
CA SER A 60 -29.17 -29.55 -14.88
C SER A 60 -28.61 -28.18 -15.32
N SER A 61 -29.02 -27.68 -16.49
CA SER A 61 -28.70 -26.33 -16.98
C SER A 61 -29.06 -25.22 -15.98
N VAL A 62 -30.11 -25.40 -15.17
CA VAL A 62 -30.48 -24.41 -14.14
C VAL A 62 -29.46 -24.40 -12.99
N THR A 63 -29.06 -25.56 -12.48
CA THR A 63 -28.11 -25.67 -11.36
C THR A 63 -26.73 -25.13 -11.72
N VAL A 64 -26.22 -25.46 -12.92
CA VAL A 64 -24.90 -25.00 -13.39
C VAL A 64 -24.87 -23.46 -13.54
N LYS A 65 -25.89 -22.86 -14.18
CA LYS A 65 -25.99 -21.41 -14.35
C LYS A 65 -26.02 -20.64 -13.02
N ASN A 66 -26.67 -21.18 -11.99
CA ASN A 66 -26.64 -20.57 -10.66
C ASN A 66 -25.24 -20.63 -10.03
N LEU A 67 -24.54 -21.75 -10.15
CA LEU A 67 -23.17 -21.89 -9.64
C LEU A 67 -22.19 -20.93 -10.34
N ASP A 68 -22.26 -20.80 -11.67
CA ASP A 68 -21.47 -19.84 -12.44
C ASP A 68 -21.79 -18.38 -12.04
N THR A 69 -23.07 -18.08 -11.76
CA THR A 69 -23.51 -16.74 -11.31
C THR A 69 -22.97 -16.41 -9.92
N VAL A 70 -23.03 -17.34 -8.96
CA VAL A 70 -22.44 -17.16 -7.62
C VAL A 70 -20.93 -16.95 -7.71
N LYS A 71 -20.24 -17.78 -8.51
CA LYS A 71 -18.80 -17.65 -8.76
C LYS A 71 -18.41 -16.32 -9.42
N ALA A 72 -19.25 -15.79 -10.31
CA ALA A 72 -19.06 -14.46 -10.89
C ALA A 72 -19.22 -13.33 -9.85
N ILE A 73 -20.18 -13.46 -8.93
CA ILE A 73 -20.41 -12.53 -7.81
C ILE A 73 -19.24 -12.57 -6.82
N GLU A 74 -18.73 -13.76 -6.46
CA GLU A 74 -17.53 -13.93 -5.64
C GLU A 74 -16.32 -13.23 -6.27
N GLN A 75 -16.09 -13.44 -7.57
CA GLN A 75 -15.02 -12.75 -8.31
C GLN A 75 -15.21 -11.23 -8.36
N MET A 76 -16.46 -10.75 -8.49
CA MET A 76 -16.77 -9.32 -8.44
C MET A 76 -16.43 -8.72 -7.07
N HIS A 77 -16.82 -9.38 -5.96
CA HIS A 77 -16.45 -8.93 -4.62
C HIS A 77 -14.92 -8.97 -4.39
N THR A 78 -14.22 -10.00 -4.85
CA THR A 78 -12.75 -10.05 -4.78
C THR A 78 -12.11 -8.87 -5.52
N ARG A 79 -12.54 -8.58 -6.76
CA ARG A 79 -12.04 -7.44 -7.55
C ARG A 79 -12.36 -6.10 -6.90
N MET A 80 -13.58 -5.91 -6.39
CA MET A 80 -13.97 -4.68 -5.70
C MET A 80 -13.15 -4.45 -4.43
N ASN A 81 -12.91 -5.49 -3.63
CA ASN A 81 -12.05 -5.40 -2.45
C ASN A 81 -10.60 -5.09 -2.81
N GLN A 82 -10.07 -5.65 -3.90
CA GLN A 82 -8.74 -5.33 -4.43
C GLN A 82 -8.65 -3.86 -4.92
N LEU A 83 -9.67 -3.38 -5.65
CA LEU A 83 -9.77 -2.01 -6.15
C LEU A 83 -9.77 -0.99 -5.00
N VAL A 84 -10.66 -1.19 -4.01
CA VAL A 84 -10.76 -0.33 -2.82
C VAL A 84 -9.46 -0.36 -2.01
N LYS A 85 -8.83 -1.54 -1.86
CA LYS A 85 -7.55 -1.68 -1.15
C LYS A 85 -6.42 -0.91 -1.86
N GLY A 86 -6.18 -1.16 -3.14
CA GLY A 86 -5.10 -0.51 -3.89
C GLY A 86 -5.30 1.01 -4.00
N THR A 87 -6.56 1.46 -4.10
CA THR A 87 -6.90 2.89 -4.01
C THR A 87 -6.52 3.48 -2.65
N ARG A 88 -6.85 2.79 -1.55
CA ARG A 88 -6.52 3.23 -0.21
C ARG A 88 -5.01 3.29 0.02
N GLU A 89 -4.26 2.29 -0.46
CA GLU A 89 -2.80 2.26 -0.38
C GLU A 89 -2.17 3.42 -1.19
N THR A 90 -2.73 3.74 -2.36
CA THR A 90 -2.35 4.91 -3.17
C THR A 90 -2.61 6.21 -2.41
N ASN A 91 -3.82 6.43 -1.92
CA ASN A 91 -4.21 7.65 -1.20
C ASN A 91 -3.43 7.83 0.11
N GLU A 92 -3.13 6.74 0.84
CA GLU A 92 -2.33 6.83 2.07
C GLU A 92 -0.90 7.28 1.78
N ALA A 93 -0.30 6.83 0.68
CA ALA A 93 1.02 7.28 0.24
C ALA A 93 1.01 8.73 -0.31
N LEU A 94 -0.02 9.11 -1.09
CA LEU A 94 -0.22 10.49 -1.56
C LEU A 94 -0.39 11.47 -0.39
N ASN A 95 -1.15 11.09 0.64
CA ASN A 95 -1.36 11.93 1.82
C ASN A 95 -0.07 12.08 2.64
N LYS A 96 0.70 11.01 2.83
CA LYS A 96 2.04 11.09 3.48
C LYS A 96 3.01 11.98 2.69
N ALA A 97 2.99 11.91 1.36
CA ALA A 97 3.75 12.84 0.52
C ALA A 97 3.29 14.29 0.72
N ALA A 98 1.99 14.56 0.78
CA ALA A 98 1.46 15.90 1.03
C ALA A 98 1.84 16.43 2.43
N GLU A 99 1.79 15.58 3.46
CA GLU A 99 2.25 15.90 4.82
C GLU A 99 3.74 16.29 4.85
N GLN A 100 4.61 15.52 4.19
CA GLN A 100 6.05 15.82 4.11
C GLN A 100 6.34 17.08 3.28
N VAL A 101 5.61 17.32 2.18
CA VAL A 101 5.71 18.59 1.41
C VAL A 101 5.26 19.78 2.26
N ASN A 102 4.17 19.67 3.01
CA ASN A 102 3.66 20.75 3.86
C ASN A 102 4.63 21.06 5.02
N PHE A 103 5.26 20.05 5.62
CA PHE A 103 6.30 20.28 6.64
C PHE A 103 7.52 20.98 6.03
N MET A 104 8.00 20.52 4.86
CA MET A 104 9.08 21.17 4.13
C MET A 104 8.74 22.64 3.77
N GLN A 105 7.51 22.91 3.31
CA GLN A 105 7.01 24.26 3.04
C GLN A 105 7.00 25.11 4.33
N GLY A 106 6.62 24.53 5.47
CA GLY A 106 6.67 25.17 6.79
C GLY A 106 8.08 25.62 7.19
N ASN A 107 9.08 24.76 6.99
CA ASN A 107 10.48 25.10 7.25
C ASN A 107 10.94 26.30 6.41
N LEU A 108 10.73 26.27 5.09
CA LEU A 108 11.14 27.37 4.20
C LEU A 108 10.35 28.65 4.47
N THR A 109 9.03 28.53 4.74
CA THR A 109 8.18 29.66 5.14
C THR A 109 8.66 30.33 6.43
N SER A 110 9.21 29.55 7.37
CA SER A 110 9.76 30.07 8.62
C SER A 110 11.04 30.87 8.39
N ILE A 111 11.86 30.53 7.39
CA ILE A 111 13.00 31.34 6.96
C ILE A 111 12.52 32.65 6.31
N ILE A 112 11.58 32.55 5.36
CA ILE A 112 11.08 33.68 4.55
C ILE A 112 10.35 34.73 5.39
N LYS A 113 9.60 34.32 6.42
CA LYS A 113 8.77 35.21 7.25
C LYS A 113 9.44 35.70 8.53
N ASN A 114 10.71 35.38 8.78
CA ASN A 114 11.42 35.85 9.95
C ASN A 114 11.83 37.33 9.81
N PHE A 115 11.60 38.14 10.85
CA PHE A 115 11.98 39.55 10.89
C PHE A 115 12.74 39.86 12.18
N PRO A 116 14.02 40.29 12.12
CA PRO A 116 14.84 40.46 10.91
C PRO A 116 15.11 39.12 10.18
N PRO A 117 15.32 39.11 8.85
CA PRO A 117 15.66 37.89 8.12
C PRO A 117 16.89 37.18 8.70
N PHE A 118 16.88 35.84 8.71
CA PHE A 118 18.02 35.09 9.24
C PHE A 118 19.27 35.30 8.37
N PRO A 119 20.43 35.69 8.96
CA PRO A 119 21.72 35.67 8.29
C PRO A 119 22.01 34.32 7.62
N ILE A 120 22.75 34.31 6.52
CA ILE A 120 23.04 33.08 5.77
C ILE A 120 23.86 32.06 6.59
N ASP A 121 24.57 32.56 7.60
CA ASP A 121 25.40 31.84 8.58
C ASP A 121 24.69 31.56 9.92
N SER A 122 23.41 31.95 10.09
CA SER A 122 22.63 31.64 11.30
C SER A 122 22.40 30.13 11.44
N LYS A 123 22.53 29.63 12.67
CA LYS A 123 22.29 28.20 12.97
C LYS A 123 20.85 27.80 12.73
N GLU A 124 19.92 28.67 13.11
CA GLU A 124 18.48 28.48 12.98
C GLU A 124 18.09 28.28 11.50
N ARG A 125 18.67 29.08 10.60
CA ARG A 125 18.52 28.92 9.14
C ARG A 125 19.11 27.58 8.66
N GLN A 126 20.31 27.24 9.12
CA GLN A 126 20.99 26.01 8.72
C GLN A 126 20.27 24.75 9.23
N GLU A 127 19.70 24.78 10.44
CA GLU A 127 18.89 23.71 11.02
C GLU A 127 17.57 23.52 10.25
N LEU A 128 16.88 24.61 9.87
CA LEU A 128 15.68 24.55 9.01
C LEU A 128 15.99 23.98 7.61
N LEU A 129 17.13 24.35 7.02
CA LEU A 129 17.58 23.83 5.72
C LEU A 129 18.08 22.37 5.81
N MET A 130 18.75 21.97 6.90
CA MET A 130 19.10 20.57 7.14
C MET A 130 17.86 19.71 7.37
N SER A 131 16.86 20.21 8.10
CA SER A 131 15.57 19.54 8.29
C SER A 131 14.83 19.36 6.96
N TYR A 132 14.77 20.42 6.14
CA TYR A 132 14.27 20.36 4.76
C TYR A 132 14.97 19.29 3.93
N THR A 133 16.31 19.31 3.85
CA THR A 133 17.08 18.39 3.03
C THR A 133 17.03 16.95 3.55
N SER A 134 16.83 16.73 4.85
CA SER A 134 16.59 15.40 5.43
C SER A 134 15.25 14.83 4.97
N ILE A 135 14.16 15.61 5.06
CA ILE A 135 12.82 15.19 4.63
C ILE A 135 12.77 15.02 3.10
N ARG A 136 13.48 15.87 2.34
CA ARG A 136 13.69 15.67 0.90
C ARG A 136 14.33 14.31 0.60
N GLN A 137 15.32 13.87 1.38
CA GLN A 137 15.93 12.55 1.20
C GLN A 137 15.00 11.40 1.60
N GLU A 138 13.98 11.63 2.43
CA GLU A 138 12.93 10.65 2.73
C GLU A 138 11.91 10.58 1.59
N MET A 139 11.40 11.73 1.14
CA MET A 139 10.53 11.89 -0.03
C MET A 139 11.07 11.21 -1.30
N MET A 140 12.37 11.31 -1.56
CA MET A 140 13.02 10.66 -2.72
C MET A 140 13.23 9.14 -2.55
N LYS A 141 13.03 8.59 -1.35
CA LYS A 141 13.05 7.13 -1.08
C LYS A 141 11.64 6.55 -1.02
N MET A 142 10.63 7.35 -0.69
CA MET A 142 9.23 6.95 -0.67
C MET A 142 8.74 6.60 -2.08
N THR A 143 8.00 5.49 -2.17
CA THR A 143 7.36 5.02 -3.40
C THR A 143 5.86 5.03 -3.21
N ILE A 144 5.16 5.82 -4.00
CA ILE A 144 3.71 5.90 -4.07
C ILE A 144 3.24 4.82 -5.07
N PRO A 145 2.45 3.81 -4.65
CA PRO A 145 1.95 2.79 -5.56
C PRO A 145 0.95 3.41 -6.54
N GLN A 146 0.99 2.97 -7.80
CA GLN A 146 0.01 3.40 -8.80
C GLN A 146 -1.39 2.90 -8.44
N PRO A 147 -2.46 3.71 -8.65
CA PRO A 147 -3.82 3.27 -8.41
C PRO A 147 -4.20 2.10 -9.33
N PRO A 148 -5.06 1.18 -8.89
CA PRO A 148 -5.44 0.01 -9.69
C PRO A 148 -6.23 0.40 -10.94
N PRO A 149 -6.04 -0.30 -12.09
CA PRO A 149 -6.92 -0.15 -13.25
C PRO A 149 -8.40 -0.46 -12.91
N PRO A 150 -9.37 0.26 -13.49
CA PRO A 150 -9.24 1.25 -14.57
C PRO A 150 -8.88 2.67 -14.09
N MET A 151 -8.73 2.89 -12.78
CA MET A 151 -8.62 4.24 -12.22
C MET A 151 -7.35 4.98 -12.62
N TYR A 152 -6.23 4.26 -12.82
CA TYR A 152 -4.99 4.86 -13.31
C TYR A 152 -5.19 5.65 -14.62
N GLU A 153 -5.89 5.09 -15.59
CA GLU A 153 -6.14 5.75 -16.89
C GLU A 153 -6.96 7.05 -16.74
N GLN A 154 -7.78 7.17 -15.69
CA GLN A 154 -8.56 8.38 -15.41
C GLN A 154 -7.73 9.51 -14.78
N VAL A 155 -6.63 9.17 -14.08
CA VAL A 155 -5.81 10.12 -13.30
C VAL A 155 -4.37 10.25 -13.81
N LYS A 156 -4.04 9.57 -14.92
CA LYS A 156 -2.67 9.45 -15.44
C LYS A 156 -2.02 10.81 -15.72
N HIS A 157 -2.80 11.78 -16.17
CA HIS A 157 -2.36 13.15 -16.47
C HIS A 157 -2.01 13.97 -15.20
N GLU A 158 -2.67 13.70 -14.08
CA GLU A 158 -2.36 14.27 -12.76
C GLU A 158 -1.19 13.51 -12.11
N TRP A 159 -1.12 12.20 -12.31
CA TRP A 159 -0.04 11.33 -11.87
C TRP A 159 1.30 11.75 -12.46
N ASP A 160 1.41 11.76 -13.79
CA ASP A 160 2.67 12.04 -14.52
C ASP A 160 3.22 13.47 -14.28
N LYS A 161 2.44 14.38 -13.66
CA LYS A 161 2.85 15.73 -13.26
C LYS A 161 3.44 15.83 -11.86
N THR A 162 3.27 14.80 -11.03
CA THR A 162 3.61 14.84 -9.59
C THR A 162 4.49 13.66 -9.19
N VAL A 163 4.22 12.49 -9.75
CA VAL A 163 4.88 11.22 -9.47
C VAL A 163 5.51 10.66 -10.76
N GLY A 164 6.77 10.25 -10.68
CA GLY A 164 7.49 9.61 -11.77
C GLY A 164 6.99 8.19 -12.06
N GLN A 165 7.46 7.62 -13.18
CA GLN A 165 7.09 6.26 -13.62
C GLN A 165 7.42 5.18 -12.58
N ASN A 166 8.44 5.41 -11.74
CA ASN A 166 8.88 4.52 -10.67
C ASN A 166 8.13 4.73 -9.33
N GLY A 167 7.08 5.57 -9.30
CA GLY A 167 6.32 5.87 -8.08
C GLY A 167 6.98 6.87 -7.13
N GLN A 168 8.16 7.42 -7.46
CA GLN A 168 8.82 8.44 -6.64
C GLN A 168 8.33 9.84 -7.02
N MET A 169 8.36 10.78 -6.09
CA MET A 169 8.06 12.19 -6.37
C MET A 169 9.04 12.79 -7.39
N LEU A 170 8.55 13.63 -8.31
CA LEU A 170 9.42 14.30 -9.28
C LEU A 170 10.39 15.28 -8.59
N SER A 171 11.65 15.31 -9.03
CA SER A 171 12.68 16.24 -8.52
C SER A 171 12.32 17.73 -8.71
N SER A 172 11.41 18.05 -9.64
CA SER A 172 10.85 19.39 -9.86
C SER A 172 9.73 19.76 -8.88
N ALA A 173 9.15 18.79 -8.18
CA ALA A 173 8.18 19.01 -7.10
C ALA A 173 8.87 19.17 -5.73
N VAL A 174 10.11 18.68 -5.60
CA VAL A 174 10.95 18.87 -4.40
C VAL A 174 12.36 19.32 -4.83
N PRO A 175 12.59 20.62 -5.06
CA PRO A 175 13.89 21.15 -5.47
C PRO A 175 15.00 20.83 -4.45
N ALA A 176 16.26 20.87 -4.88
CA ALA A 176 17.39 20.74 -3.97
C ALA A 176 17.76 22.11 -3.36
N LEU A 177 18.01 22.14 -2.05
CA LEU A 177 18.56 23.30 -1.34
C LEU A 177 19.77 22.86 -0.49
N GLU A 178 20.75 23.74 -0.43
CA GLU A 178 21.92 23.60 0.44
C GLU A 178 21.78 24.54 1.64
N THR A 179 22.56 24.33 2.70
CA THR A 179 22.52 25.21 3.89
C THR A 179 22.95 26.65 3.61
N THR A 180 23.61 26.89 2.48
CA THR A 180 24.04 28.20 1.96
C THR A 180 23.10 28.76 0.88
N SER A 181 21.90 28.21 0.69
CA SER A 181 20.92 28.73 -0.28
C SER A 181 20.47 30.16 0.06
N SER A 182 20.45 31.02 -0.96
CA SER A 182 19.99 32.41 -0.86
C SER A 182 18.48 32.52 -0.62
N ASP A 183 18.02 33.66 -0.11
CA ASP A 183 16.59 33.91 0.17
C ASP A 183 15.71 33.74 -1.08
N THR A 184 16.22 34.15 -2.25
CA THR A 184 15.55 33.94 -3.54
C THR A 184 15.32 32.46 -3.82
N GLN A 185 16.35 31.61 -3.66
CA GLN A 185 16.23 30.16 -3.88
C GLN A 185 15.30 29.50 -2.86
N VAL A 186 15.35 29.93 -1.59
CA VAL A 186 14.44 29.44 -0.53
C VAL A 186 12.99 29.81 -0.84
N ASN A 187 12.74 31.03 -1.35
CA ASN A 187 11.41 31.48 -1.76
C ASN A 187 10.90 30.77 -3.02
N GLU A 188 11.73 30.62 -4.05
CA GLU A 188 11.40 29.84 -5.26
C GLU A 188 11.08 28.38 -4.91
N ALA A 189 11.83 27.78 -3.99
CA ALA A 189 11.57 26.43 -3.51
C ALA A 189 10.27 26.34 -2.69
N ALA A 190 9.95 27.33 -1.84
CA ALA A 190 8.69 27.37 -1.12
C ALA A 190 7.47 27.42 -2.07
N VAL A 191 7.55 28.19 -3.15
CA VAL A 191 6.52 28.24 -4.21
C VAL A 191 6.44 26.91 -4.97
N GLN A 192 7.56 26.25 -5.26
CA GLN A 192 7.54 24.91 -5.89
C GLN A 192 6.87 23.86 -4.99
N LEU A 193 7.12 23.90 -3.68
CA LEU A 193 6.46 23.02 -2.71
C LEU A 193 4.96 23.29 -2.59
N GLU A 194 4.52 24.55 -2.66
CA GLU A 194 3.09 24.92 -2.67
C GLU A 194 2.37 24.36 -3.90
N ASN A 195 3.01 24.43 -5.08
CA ASN A 195 2.50 23.79 -6.30
C ASN A 195 2.50 22.25 -6.17
N ALA A 196 3.48 21.66 -5.48
CA ALA A 196 3.57 20.23 -5.27
C ALA A 196 2.49 19.70 -4.29
N SER A 197 2.22 20.39 -3.18
CA SER A 197 1.17 20.00 -2.23
C SER A 197 -0.22 20.17 -2.84
N ALA A 198 -0.46 21.25 -3.60
CA ALA A 198 -1.67 21.41 -4.39
C ALA A 198 -1.83 20.30 -5.45
N GLY A 199 -0.73 19.92 -6.13
CA GLY A 199 -0.72 18.81 -7.09
C GLY A 199 -1.09 17.47 -6.44
N LEU A 200 -0.50 17.15 -5.29
CA LEU A 200 -0.79 15.93 -4.52
C LEU A 200 -2.23 15.89 -3.99
N ALA A 201 -2.74 17.01 -3.46
CA ALA A 201 -4.12 17.12 -3.00
C ALA A 201 -5.13 16.90 -4.16
N ASN A 202 -4.85 17.50 -5.33
CA ASN A 202 -5.65 17.28 -6.53
C ASN A 202 -5.60 15.82 -7.01
N LEU A 203 -4.42 15.18 -7.00
CA LEU A 203 -4.28 13.77 -7.39
C LEU A 203 -5.01 12.83 -6.41
N SER A 204 -4.86 13.02 -5.09
CA SER A 204 -5.58 12.25 -4.06
C SER A 204 -7.11 12.42 -4.18
N SER A 205 -7.59 13.63 -4.50
CA SER A 205 -8.99 13.90 -4.82
C SER A 205 -9.46 13.18 -6.09
N SER A 206 -8.69 13.25 -7.19
CA SER A 206 -9.00 12.57 -8.46
C SER A 206 -9.01 11.04 -8.33
N VAL A 207 -8.05 10.46 -7.61
CA VAL A 207 -8.00 9.01 -7.30
C VAL A 207 -9.23 8.61 -6.48
N THR A 208 -9.60 9.39 -5.46
CA THR A 208 -10.81 9.14 -4.66
C THR A 208 -12.09 9.24 -5.52
N LYS A 209 -12.15 10.22 -6.43
CA LYS A 209 -13.29 10.40 -7.34
C LYS A 209 -13.42 9.24 -8.35
N ALA A 210 -12.30 8.75 -8.88
CA ALA A 210 -12.26 7.62 -9.82
C ALA A 210 -12.74 6.29 -9.20
N LEU A 211 -12.69 6.15 -7.86
CA LEU A 211 -13.29 5.01 -7.14
C LEU A 211 -14.82 5.12 -7.01
N ILE A 212 -15.35 6.34 -6.93
CA ILE A 212 -16.77 6.62 -6.64
C ILE A 212 -17.60 6.79 -7.92
N GLY A 213 -16.98 7.25 -9.02
CA GLY A 213 -17.62 7.49 -10.31
C GLY A 213 -17.31 6.45 -11.39
N GLY A 214 -16.81 5.26 -11.02
CA GLY A 214 -16.50 4.14 -11.92
C GLY A 214 -17.54 3.03 -11.93
#